data_AF-A0A6P9AY97-F1
#
_entry.id   AF-A0A6P9AY97-F1
#
_cell.length_a   1.000
_cell.length_b   1.000
_cell.length_c   1.000
_cell.angle_alpha   90.00
_cell.angle_beta   90.00
_cell.angle_gamma   90.00
#
_symmetry.space_group_name_H-M   'P 1'
#
loop_
_entity.id
_entity.type
_entity.pdbx_description
1 polymer ?
#
loop_
_entity_poly.entity_id
_entity_poly.type
_entity_poly.pdbx_seq_one_letter_code
_entity_poly.pdbx_strand_id
1 'polypeptide(L)'
;PSAGKTQLCLIVAANVSHNLKQTVLYIDSTGGFTSARLLELLNCLTEDEEEQAEALRRIQVFHTFDAYKMLDVLQEVRSYMAQQ
;
A
#
# COMPACT_ATOMS: atom_id res chain seq x y z
N PRO A 1 16.87 9.35 3.52
CA PRO A 1 16.43 9.45 2.10
C PRO A 1 16.90 8.30 1.19
N SER A 2 18.08 7.72 1.42
CA SER A 2 18.76 6.87 0.41
C SER A 2 18.76 5.35 0.66
N ALA A 3 18.16 4.88 1.76
CA ALA A 3 18.22 3.47 2.16
C ALA A 3 17.13 2.56 1.54
N GLY A 4 16.31 3.08 0.61
CA GLY A 4 15.31 2.29 -0.10
C GLY A 4 14.04 1.91 0.69
N LYS A 5 13.79 2.52 1.86
CA LYS A 5 12.60 2.21 2.71
C LYS A 5 11.28 2.28 1.93
N THR A 6 11.05 3.36 1.18
CA THR A 6 9.85 3.52 0.36
C THR A 6 9.75 2.47 -0.72
N GLN A 7 10.87 2.10 -1.36
CA GLN A 7 10.89 1.03 -2.37
C GLN A 7 10.53 -0.32 -1.74
N LEU A 8 11.07 -0.64 -0.56
CA LEU A 8 10.71 -1.85 0.17
C LEU A 8 9.21 -1.89 0.49
N CYS A 9 8.64 -0.80 1.01
CA CYS A 9 7.20 -0.73 1.30
C CYS A 9 6.35 -0.96 0.04
N LEU A 10 6.72 -0.37 -1.10
CA LEU A 10 6.01 -0.55 -2.37
C LEU A 10 6.12 -2.00 -2.88
N ILE A 11 7.30 -2.61 -2.79
CA ILE A 11 7.51 -4.03 -3.18
C ILE A 11 6.66 -4.95 -2.31
N VAL A 12 6.63 -4.74 -1.00
CA VAL A 12 5.80 -5.52 -0.07
C VAL A 12 4.32 -5.35 -0.43
N ALA A 13 3.85 -4.11 -0.65
CA ALA A 13 2.46 -3.86 -1.02
C ALA A 13 2.07 -4.58 -2.32
N ALA A 14 2.90 -4.48 -3.36
CA ALA A 14 2.66 -5.17 -4.63
C ALA A 14 2.61 -6.69 -4.48
N ASN A 15 3.54 -7.29 -3.73
CA ASN A 15 3.58 -8.73 -3.53
C ASN A 15 2.39 -9.25 -2.70
N VAL A 16 2.01 -8.54 -1.63
CA VAL A 16 0.89 -8.95 -0.78
C VAL A 16 -0.43 -8.83 -1.56
N SER A 17 -0.63 -7.74 -2.29
CA SER A 17 -1.87 -7.54 -3.04
C SER A 17 -1.98 -8.47 -4.26
N HIS A 18 -0.87 -8.75 -4.95
CA HIS A 18 -0.84 -9.59 -6.14
C HIS A 18 -0.74 -11.08 -5.83
N ASN A 19 0.23 -11.52 -5.02
CA ASN A 19 0.50 -12.95 -4.81
C ASN A 19 -0.39 -13.56 -3.74
N LEU A 20 -0.63 -12.82 -2.64
CA LEU A 20 -1.49 -13.29 -1.54
C LEU A 20 -2.95 -12.91 -1.73
N LYS A 21 -3.25 -12.05 -2.71
CA LYS A 21 -4.59 -11.51 -3.00
C LYS A 21 -5.25 -10.88 -1.74
N GLN A 22 -4.44 -10.33 -0.84
CA GLN A 22 -4.88 -9.69 0.41
C GLN A 22 -5.00 -8.17 0.27
N THR A 23 -5.86 -7.55 1.09
CA THR A 23 -5.98 -6.09 1.17
C THR A 23 -4.78 -5.50 1.92
N VAL A 24 -4.27 -4.38 1.44
CA VAL A 24 -3.13 -3.65 2.03
C VAL A 24 -3.56 -2.22 2.34
N LEU A 25 -3.32 -1.79 3.58
CA LEU A 25 -3.38 -0.38 3.96
C LEU A 25 -1.97 0.22 3.90
N TYR A 26 -1.71 1.09 2.92
CA TYR A 26 -0.45 1.80 2.77
C TYR A 26 -0.57 3.20 3.39
N ILE A 27 0.17 3.45 4.46
CA ILE A 27 0.21 4.75 5.13
C ILE A 27 1.43 5.53 4.63
N ASP A 28 1.20 6.59 3.86
CA ASP A 28 2.26 7.45 3.33
C ASP A 28 2.43 8.71 4.19
N SER A 29 3.42 8.67 5.07
CA SER A 29 3.72 9.78 5.98
C SER A 29 4.71 10.80 5.41
N THR A 30 5.30 10.53 4.24
CA THR A 30 6.38 11.36 3.67
C THR A 30 6.10 11.86 2.25
N GLY A 31 4.98 11.47 1.63
CA GLY A 31 4.64 11.84 0.26
C GLY A 31 5.42 11.02 -0.78
N GLY A 32 5.98 9.87 -0.37
CA GLY A 32 6.85 9.06 -1.22
C GLY A 32 6.11 8.03 -2.07
N PHE A 33 4.81 7.85 -1.83
CA PHE A 33 3.99 6.91 -2.58
C PHE A 33 3.70 7.44 -3.99
N THR A 34 3.78 6.58 -5.00
CA THR A 34 3.23 6.84 -6.33
C THR A 34 2.56 5.58 -6.89
N SER A 35 1.38 5.73 -7.48
CA SER A 35 0.67 4.65 -8.16
C SER A 35 1.43 4.16 -9.40
N ALA A 36 2.12 5.07 -10.09
CA ALA A 36 2.97 4.73 -11.24
C ALA A 36 4.06 3.73 -10.85
N ARG A 37 4.76 3.95 -9.73
CA ARG A 37 5.82 3.03 -9.28
C ARG A 37 5.24 1.67 -8.85
N LEU A 38 4.05 1.67 -8.28
CA LEU A 38 3.36 0.45 -7.92
C LEU A 38 2.94 -0.36 -9.16
N LEU A 39 2.43 0.31 -10.20
CA LEU A 39 2.11 -0.32 -11.49
C LEU A 39 3.38 -0.88 -12.16
N GLU A 40 4.48 -0.14 -12.17
CA GLU A 40 5.77 -0.64 -12.66
C GLU A 40 6.21 -1.93 -11.96
N LEU A 41 6.01 -2.04 -10.63
CA LEU A 41 6.31 -3.25 -9.88
C LEU A 41 5.36 -4.40 -10.22
N LEU A 42 4.07 -4.13 -10.42
CA LEU A 42 3.09 -5.13 -10.83
C LEU A 42 3.36 -5.67 -12.24
N ASN A 43 3.84 -4.82 -13.15
CA ASN A 43 4.28 -5.23 -14.49
C ASN A 43 5.45 -6.24 -14.44
N CYS A 44 6.25 -6.24 -13.37
CA CYS A 44 7.29 -7.26 -13.17
C CYS A 44 6.75 -8.58 -12.60
N LEU A 45 5.51 -8.60 -12.08
CA LEU A 45 4.89 -9.77 -11.47
C LEU A 45 3.93 -10.49 -12.43
N THR A 46 3.23 -9.75 -13.30
CA THR A 46 2.28 -10.30 -14.28
C THR A 46 2.12 -9.36 -15.48
N GLU A 47 1.85 -9.92 -16.65
CA GLU A 47 1.47 -9.16 -17.87
C GLU A 47 -0.06 -9.02 -18.01
N ASP A 48 -0.84 -9.67 -17.13
CA ASP A 48 -2.30 -9.64 -17.16
C ASP A 48 -2.83 -8.34 -16.53
N GLU A 49 -3.38 -7.45 -17.36
CA GLU A 49 -3.93 -6.16 -16.94
C GLU A 49 -5.09 -6.28 -15.94
N GLU A 50 -5.90 -7.34 -16.01
CA GLU A 50 -6.99 -7.58 -15.07
C GLU A 50 -6.44 -7.96 -13.70
N GLU A 51 -5.43 -8.83 -13.64
CA GLU A 51 -4.74 -9.15 -12.39
C GLU A 51 -4.05 -7.94 -11.78
N GLN A 52 -3.43 -7.08 -12.59
CA GLN A 52 -2.82 -5.82 -12.15
C GLN A 52 -3.87 -4.87 -11.57
N ALA A 53 -5.00 -4.68 -12.27
CA ALA A 53 -6.09 -3.82 -11.81
C ALA A 53 -6.66 -4.32 -10.48
N GLU A 54 -6.85 -5.63 -10.33
CA GLU A 54 -7.31 -6.24 -9.08
C GLU A 54 -6.28 -6.09 -7.95
N ALA A 55 -4.99 -6.24 -8.23
CA ALA A 55 -3.93 -6.01 -7.24
C ALA A 55 -3.88 -4.55 -6.78
N LEU A 56 -4.09 -3.59 -7.69
CA LEU A 56 -4.18 -2.17 -7.36
C LEU A 56 -5.41 -1.86 -6.51
N ARG A 57 -6.58 -2.42 -6.84
CA ARG A 57 -7.82 -2.23 -6.07
C ARG A 57 -7.72 -2.68 -4.62
N ARG A 58 -6.87 -3.66 -4.33
CA ARG A 58 -6.61 -4.16 -2.95
C ARG A 58 -5.72 -3.23 -2.12
N ILE A 59 -5.10 -2.20 -2.72
CA ILE A 59 -4.18 -1.29 -2.01
C ILE A 59 -4.90 0.02 -1.72
N GLN A 60 -5.20 0.26 -0.44
CA GLN A 60 -5.76 1.51 0.06
C GLN A 60 -4.62 2.41 0.55
N VAL A 61 -4.65 3.68 0.18
CA VAL A 61 -3.56 4.63 0.48
C VAL A 61 -4.08 5.78 1.33
N PHE A 62 -3.41 6.04 2.46
CA PHE A 62 -3.73 7.17 3.33
C PHE A 62 -2.49 8.04 3.54
N HIS A 63 -2.63 9.33 3.24
CA HIS A 63 -1.56 10.31 3.42
C HIS A 63 -1.63 10.95 4.80
N THR A 64 -0.55 10.81 5.59
CA THR A 64 -0.49 11.25 6.99
C THR A 64 0.70 12.17 7.22
N PHE A 65 0.55 13.44 6.84
CA PHE A 65 1.62 14.45 6.94
C PHE A 65 1.76 15.10 8.31
N ASP A 66 0.90 14.74 9.27
CA ASP A 66 0.97 15.17 10.65
C ASP A 66 0.64 14.00 11.59
N ALA A 67 1.09 14.14 12.84
CA ALA A 67 0.96 13.09 13.84
C ALA A 67 -0.51 12.81 14.24
N TYR A 68 -1.41 13.79 14.11
CA TYR A 68 -2.81 13.62 14.47
C TYR A 68 -3.53 12.74 13.44
N LYS A 69 -3.34 12.98 12.14
CA LYS A 69 -3.85 12.11 11.09
C LYS A 69 -3.31 10.67 11.19
N MET A 70 -2.05 10.52 11.60
CA MET A 70 -1.49 9.18 11.86
C MET A 70 -2.24 8.48 13.01
N LEU A 71 -2.52 9.19 14.10
CA LEU A 71 -3.29 8.64 15.22
C LEU A 71 -4.72 8.28 14.81
N ASP A 72 -5.37 9.10 13.98
CA ASP A 72 -6.73 8.82 13.47
C ASP A 72 -6.75 7.49 12.70
N VAL A 73 -5.83 7.31 11.74
CA VAL A 73 -5.72 6.06 10.96
C VAL A 73 -5.44 4.86 11.87
N LEU A 74 -4.55 4.99 12.84
CA LEU A 74 -4.25 3.89 13.78
C LEU A 74 -5.45 3.53 14.67
N GLN A 75 -6.27 4.51 15.05
CA GLN A 75 -7.50 4.27 15.80
C GLN A 75 -8.55 3.56 14.96
N GLU A 76 -8.71 3.92 13.68
CA GLU A 76 -9.60 3.23 12.76
C GLU A 76 -9.18 1.77 12.54
N VAL A 77 -7.88 1.52 12.31
CA VAL A 77 -7.33 0.15 12.17
C VAL A 77 -7.60 -0.68 13.42
N ARG A 78 -7.33 -0.12 14.62
CA ARG A 78 -7.61 -0.82 15.88
C ARG A 78 -9.10 -1.15 16.01
N SER A 79 -9.98 -0.22 15.65
CA SER A 79 -11.43 -0.40 15.74
C SER A 79 -11.92 -1.49 14.77
N TYR A 80 -11.39 -1.50 13.55
CA TYR A 80 -11.66 -2.56 12.57
C TYR A 80 -11.19 -3.93 13.07
N MET A 81 -9.98 -4.02 13.62
CA MET A 81 -9.44 -5.28 14.15
C MET A 81 -10.18 -5.78 15.40
N ALA A 82 -10.73 -4.90 16.23
CA ALA A 82 -11.52 -5.29 17.39
C ALA A 82 -12.90 -5.84 17.02
N GLN A 83 -13.36 -5.63 15.78
CA GLN A 83 -14.65 -6.11 15.26
C GLN A 83 -14.53 -7.42 14.46
N GLN A 84 -13.31 -7.87 14.17
CA GLN A 84 -13.01 -9.15 13.51
C GLN A 84 -12.80 -10.25 14.54
#